data_AF-H9M8S1-F1
#
_entry.id   AF-H9M8S1-F1
#
_cell.length_a   1.000
_cell.length_b   1.000
_cell.length_c   1.000
_cell.angle_alpha   90.00
_cell.angle_beta   90.00
_cell.angle_gamma   90.00
#
_symmetry.space_group_name_H-M   'P 1'
#
loop_
_entity.id
_entity.type
_entity.pdbx_description
1 polymer ?
#
loop_
_entity_poly.entity_id
_entity_poly.type
_entity_poly.pdbx_seq_one_letter_code
_entity_poly.pdbx_strand_id
1 'polypeptide(L)'
;ATQKGYYVKDAHGNDYDGWCWPGASSYLDMLNPEIRSWWANKFSLSSYKGSTPSLYIWNDMNEPSVFNGPEATMPRDALHFGDVEHRDVHNAYGYFFHMGTADGLLKRGGGNDRPFVLSRAFFAGSQRVGPVWTGDNTA
;
A
#
# COMPACT_ATOMS: atom_id res chain seq x y z
N ALA A 1 -10.58 0.63 -8.59
CA ALA A 1 -10.60 1.35 -7.30
C ALA A 1 -11.46 2.60 -7.39
N THR A 2 -11.34 3.40 -8.46
CA THR A 2 -12.19 4.60 -8.73
C THR A 2 -13.70 4.36 -8.54
N GLN A 3 -14.30 3.41 -9.26
CA GLN A 3 -15.75 3.11 -9.14
C GLN A 3 -16.19 2.69 -7.72
N LYS A 4 -15.25 2.27 -6.87
CA LYS A 4 -15.51 1.81 -5.51
C LYS A 4 -15.17 2.88 -4.46
N GLY A 5 -14.61 4.03 -4.87
CA GLY A 5 -14.18 5.08 -3.94
C GLY A 5 -13.05 4.66 -3.00
N TYR A 6 -12.13 3.81 -3.46
CA TYR A 6 -11.09 3.20 -2.62
C TYR A 6 -9.80 4.02 -2.49
N TYR A 7 -9.81 5.29 -2.87
CA TYR A 7 -8.64 6.14 -2.77
C TYR A 7 -8.69 7.02 -1.53
N VAL A 8 -7.52 7.38 -1.04
CA VAL A 8 -7.35 8.49 -0.08
C VAL A 8 -7.96 9.75 -0.69
N LYS A 9 -8.57 10.59 0.14
CA LYS A 9 -9.21 11.82 -0.31
C LYS A 9 -8.33 13.05 -0.04
N ASP A 10 -8.50 14.09 -0.84
CA ASP A 10 -8.00 15.42 -0.48
C ASP A 10 -8.85 16.03 0.66
N ALA A 11 -8.43 17.20 1.16
CA ALA A 11 -9.15 17.92 2.22
C ALA A 11 -10.56 18.38 1.81
N HIS A 12 -10.92 18.27 0.53
CA HIS A 12 -12.23 18.61 -0.01
C HIS A 12 -13.10 17.38 -0.28
N GLY A 13 -12.61 16.17 0.02
CA GLY A 13 -13.32 14.91 -0.15
C GLY A 13 -13.24 14.30 -1.56
N ASN A 14 -12.45 14.89 -2.48
CA ASN A 14 -12.21 14.32 -3.80
C ASN A 14 -11.13 13.23 -3.75
N ASP A 15 -11.07 12.34 -4.74
CA ASP A 15 -9.95 11.40 -4.85
C ASP A 15 -8.63 12.17 -4.93
N TYR A 16 -7.69 11.87 -4.03
CA TYR A 16 -6.38 12.50 -4.04
C TYR A 16 -5.61 12.08 -5.31
N ASP A 17 -5.15 13.09 -6.06
CA ASP A 17 -4.31 12.93 -7.25
C ASP A 17 -2.92 13.51 -6.99
N GLY A 18 -1.91 12.69 -7.25
CA GLY A 18 -0.50 13.06 -7.15
C GLY A 18 0.30 12.47 -8.31
N TRP A 19 1.59 12.77 -8.35
CA TRP A 19 2.48 12.26 -9.38
C TRP A 19 3.41 11.21 -8.79
N CYS A 20 3.53 10.09 -9.49
CA CYS A 20 4.52 9.06 -9.19
C CYS A 20 5.04 8.47 -10.52
N TRP A 21 5.63 7.27 -10.49
CA TRP A 21 6.19 6.64 -11.69
C TRP A 21 5.24 6.59 -12.90
N PRO A 22 3.92 6.33 -12.75
CA PRO A 22 2.99 6.33 -13.89
C PRO A 22 2.55 7.73 -14.38
N GLY A 23 3.06 8.82 -13.77
CA GLY A 23 2.49 10.16 -13.91
C GLY A 23 1.34 10.36 -12.91
N ALA A 24 0.24 10.98 -13.36
CA ALA A 24 -0.95 11.21 -12.55
C ALA A 24 -1.48 9.88 -11.96
N SER A 25 -1.60 9.84 -10.64
CA SER A 25 -1.83 8.62 -9.85
C SER A 25 -2.68 8.93 -8.61
N SER A 26 -3.60 8.01 -8.30
CA SER A 26 -4.33 8.00 -7.02
C SER A 26 -3.81 6.90 -6.09
N TYR A 27 -3.98 7.10 -4.79
CA TYR A 27 -3.40 6.25 -3.75
C TYR A 27 -4.48 5.47 -3.01
N LEU A 28 -4.35 4.14 -2.90
CA LEU A 28 -5.32 3.31 -2.18
C LEU A 28 -5.32 3.66 -0.69
N ASP A 29 -6.50 3.81 -0.11
CA ASP A 29 -6.60 4.04 1.33
C ASP A 29 -6.47 2.73 2.11
N MET A 30 -5.21 2.37 2.43
CA MET A 30 -4.90 1.11 3.11
C MET A 30 -5.30 1.11 4.59
N LEU A 31 -5.74 2.24 5.17
CA LEU A 31 -6.29 2.26 6.53
C LEU A 31 -7.62 1.47 6.59
N ASN A 32 -8.39 1.49 5.50
CA ASN A 32 -9.65 0.76 5.40
C ASN A 32 -9.43 -0.76 5.26
N PRO A 33 -9.92 -1.60 6.19
CA PRO A 33 -9.79 -3.06 6.10
C PRO A 33 -10.47 -3.68 4.87
N GLU A 34 -11.55 -3.08 4.36
CA GLU A 34 -12.20 -3.53 3.13
C GLU A 34 -11.27 -3.38 1.92
N ILE A 35 -10.57 -2.24 1.84
CA ILE A 35 -9.64 -1.94 0.75
C ILE A 35 -8.43 -2.86 0.81
N ARG A 36 -7.89 -3.14 2.02
CA ARG A 36 -6.84 -4.15 2.19
C ARG A 36 -7.29 -5.54 1.74
N SER A 37 -8.52 -5.95 2.08
CA SER A 37 -9.07 -7.24 1.64
C SER A 37 -9.25 -7.29 0.12
N TRP A 38 -9.71 -6.20 -0.49
CA TRP A 38 -9.82 -6.06 -1.94
C TRP A 38 -8.46 -6.13 -2.64
N TRP A 39 -7.44 -5.46 -2.08
CA TRP A 39 -6.06 -5.50 -2.55
C TRP A 39 -5.50 -6.92 -2.48
N ALA A 40 -5.67 -7.59 -1.34
CA ALA A 40 -5.25 -8.99 -1.15
C ALA A 40 -5.84 -9.92 -2.23
N ASN A 41 -7.11 -9.73 -2.61
CA ASN A 41 -7.77 -10.54 -3.63
C ASN A 41 -7.15 -10.36 -5.04
N LYS A 42 -6.46 -9.24 -5.30
CA LYS A 42 -5.75 -9.01 -6.57
C LYS A 42 -4.59 -9.96 -6.80
N PHE A 43 -4.04 -10.56 -5.74
CA PHE A 43 -2.95 -11.52 -5.84
C PHE A 43 -3.40 -12.95 -6.14
N SER A 44 -4.71 -13.22 -6.24
CA SER A 44 -5.18 -14.53 -6.72
C SER A 44 -4.61 -14.81 -8.13
N LEU A 45 -4.24 -16.07 -8.40
CA LEU A 45 -3.69 -16.47 -9.72
C LEU A 45 -4.65 -16.18 -10.88
N SER A 46 -5.96 -16.14 -10.59
CA SER A 46 -6.98 -15.76 -11.56
C SER A 46 -7.00 -14.26 -11.85
N SER A 47 -6.68 -13.40 -10.88
CA SER A 47 -6.66 -11.94 -11.04
C SER A 47 -5.31 -11.44 -11.54
N TYR A 48 -4.20 -11.91 -10.96
CA TYR A 48 -2.85 -11.53 -11.35
C TYR A 48 -2.34 -12.45 -12.45
N LYS A 49 -2.81 -12.20 -13.68
CA LYS A 49 -2.42 -12.99 -14.86
C LYS A 49 -0.90 -12.96 -15.06
N GLY A 50 -0.32 -14.14 -15.29
CA GLY A 50 1.12 -14.34 -15.43
C GLY A 50 1.86 -14.61 -14.12
N SER A 51 1.23 -14.40 -12.96
CA SER A 51 1.81 -14.80 -11.68
C SER A 51 1.79 -16.31 -11.49
N THR A 52 2.73 -16.81 -10.69
CA THR A 52 2.85 -18.23 -10.30
C THR A 52 2.99 -18.32 -8.78
N PRO A 53 2.83 -19.52 -8.18
CA PRO A 53 3.08 -19.71 -6.75
C PRO A 53 4.49 -19.28 -6.32
N SER A 54 5.48 -19.40 -7.20
CA SER A 54 6.88 -19.01 -6.94
C SER A 54 7.16 -17.51 -7.13
N LEU A 55 6.18 -16.72 -7.57
CA LEU A 55 6.31 -15.26 -7.71
C LEU A 55 5.96 -14.59 -6.39
N TYR A 56 6.90 -13.83 -5.84
CA TYR A 56 6.74 -13.05 -4.61
C TYR A 56 6.73 -11.55 -4.90
N ILE A 57 6.45 -10.72 -3.88
CA ILE A 57 6.10 -9.31 -4.07
C ILE A 57 7.09 -8.38 -3.38
N TRP A 58 7.26 -7.22 -3.99
CA TRP A 58 7.97 -6.09 -3.44
C TRP A 58 7.01 -4.90 -3.35
N ASN A 59 6.90 -4.28 -2.17
CA ASN A 59 6.20 -3.03 -1.93
C ASN A 59 7.24 -1.92 -1.76
N ASP A 60 7.37 -1.11 -2.80
CA ASP A 60 8.17 0.10 -2.79
C ASP A 60 7.26 1.34 -2.80
N MET A 61 7.83 2.51 -2.55
CA MET A 61 7.14 3.80 -2.64
C MET A 61 5.94 3.94 -1.68
N ASN A 62 5.92 3.15 -0.60
CA ASN A 62 4.79 2.98 0.29
C ASN A 62 4.83 3.87 1.54
N GLU A 63 5.60 4.95 1.53
CA GLU A 63 5.61 5.95 2.61
C GLU A 63 4.25 6.64 2.85
N PRO A 64 3.47 7.10 1.86
CA PRO A 64 3.58 6.98 0.39
C PRO A 64 4.48 8.04 -0.26
N SER A 65 5.24 7.64 -1.28
CA SER A 65 6.00 8.57 -2.11
C SER A 65 5.07 9.26 -3.12
N VAL A 66 5.11 10.60 -3.11
CA VAL A 66 4.35 11.47 -4.01
C VAL A 66 5.31 12.53 -4.55
N PHE A 67 5.71 12.44 -5.83
CA PHE A 67 6.78 13.25 -6.40
C PHE A 67 6.51 14.76 -6.36
N ASN A 68 5.26 15.16 -6.51
CA ASN A 68 4.83 16.56 -6.44
C ASN A 68 4.20 16.93 -5.09
N GLY A 69 4.27 16.04 -4.10
CA GLY A 69 3.76 16.27 -2.75
C GLY A 69 4.76 16.99 -1.84
N PRO A 70 4.29 17.62 -0.74
CA PRO A 70 5.19 18.20 0.26
C PRO A 70 6.13 17.13 0.81
N GLU A 71 7.44 17.42 0.87
CA GLU A 71 8.45 16.48 1.37
C GLU A 71 8.45 15.13 0.60
N ALA A 72 8.02 15.16 -0.67
CA ALA A 72 7.80 13.98 -1.52
C ALA A 72 6.80 12.96 -0.93
N THR A 73 5.83 13.41 -0.13
CA THR A 73 4.76 12.59 0.42
C THR A 73 3.40 13.30 0.39
N MET A 74 2.37 12.64 0.93
CA MET A 74 0.99 13.10 0.87
C MET A 74 0.74 14.30 1.82
N PRO A 75 -0.13 15.26 1.43
CA PRO A 75 -0.53 16.37 2.29
C PRO A 75 -1.10 15.89 3.63
N ARG A 76 -0.80 16.64 4.68
CA ARG A 76 -1.17 16.29 6.07
C ARG A 76 -2.68 16.24 6.31
N ASP A 77 -3.43 17.01 5.54
CA ASP A 77 -4.88 17.18 5.58
C ASP A 77 -5.64 16.27 4.60
N ALA A 78 -4.93 15.37 3.89
CA ALA A 78 -5.58 14.31 3.14
C ALA A 78 -6.36 13.39 4.11
N LEU A 79 -7.52 12.92 3.68
CA LEU A 79 -8.47 12.18 4.52
C LEU A 79 -8.46 10.69 4.20
N HIS A 80 -8.27 9.89 5.24
CA HIS A 80 -8.36 8.44 5.25
C HIS A 80 -9.71 7.98 5.83
N PHE A 81 -9.92 6.67 5.79
CA PHE A 81 -11.05 5.96 6.37
C PHE A 81 -11.41 6.46 7.77
N GLY A 82 -12.68 6.86 7.95
CA GLY A 82 -13.18 7.42 9.20
C GLY A 82 -12.81 8.89 9.42
N ASP A 83 -12.59 9.65 8.34
CA ASP A 83 -12.23 11.07 8.35
C ASP A 83 -10.94 11.37 9.14
N VAL A 84 -10.03 10.40 9.16
CA VAL A 84 -8.72 10.52 9.83
C VAL A 84 -7.76 11.26 8.90
N GLU A 85 -7.15 12.35 9.38
CA GLU A 85 -6.16 13.09 8.60
C GLU A 85 -4.88 12.26 8.42
N HIS A 86 -4.21 12.42 7.27
CA HIS A 86 -2.96 11.75 6.96
C HIS A 86 -1.88 11.99 8.02
N ARG A 87 -1.87 13.18 8.64
CA ARG A 87 -0.97 13.51 9.75
C ARG A 87 -1.00 12.51 10.90
N ASP A 88 -2.15 11.88 11.15
CA ASP A 88 -2.34 10.98 12.30
C ASP A 88 -1.85 9.56 12.00
N VAL A 89 -1.77 9.19 10.71
CA VAL A 89 -1.55 7.80 10.28
C VAL A 89 -0.37 7.62 9.33
N HIS A 90 0.31 8.69 8.92
CA HIS A 90 1.40 8.70 7.94
C HIS A 90 2.37 7.51 8.09
N ASN A 91 2.98 7.37 9.28
CA ASN A 91 3.97 6.31 9.53
C ASN A 91 3.40 4.88 9.50
N ALA A 92 2.09 4.72 9.70
CA ALA A 92 1.43 3.41 9.66
C ALA A 92 0.95 3.03 8.24
N TYR A 93 0.89 3.98 7.30
CA TYR A 93 0.39 3.73 5.95
C TYR A 93 1.18 2.61 5.24
N GLY A 94 2.51 2.68 5.27
CA GLY A 94 3.38 1.65 4.68
C GLY A 94 3.19 0.27 5.31
N TYR A 95 2.97 0.21 6.62
CA TYR A 95 2.69 -1.04 7.34
C TYR A 95 1.37 -1.68 6.85
N PHE A 96 0.31 -0.90 6.68
CA PHE A 96 -0.97 -1.41 6.19
C PHE A 96 -0.89 -1.89 4.74
N PHE A 97 -0.07 -1.22 3.91
CA PHE A 97 0.19 -1.66 2.55
C PHE A 97 0.91 -3.02 2.54
N HIS A 98 1.97 -3.15 3.34
CA HIS A 98 2.74 -4.38 3.49
C HIS A 98 1.87 -5.55 4.00
N MET A 99 1.02 -5.28 5.00
CA MET A 99 0.04 -6.24 5.52
C MET A 99 -0.93 -6.72 4.45
N GLY A 100 -1.58 -5.80 3.72
CA GLY A 100 -2.56 -6.17 2.69
C GLY A 100 -1.95 -7.03 1.57
N THR A 101 -0.69 -6.77 1.21
CA THR A 101 0.04 -7.58 0.23
C THR A 101 0.39 -8.98 0.78
N ALA A 102 0.88 -9.06 2.02
CA ALA A 102 1.21 -10.33 2.67
C ALA A 102 -0.04 -11.23 2.81
N ASP A 103 -1.18 -10.64 3.21
CA ASP A 103 -2.48 -11.33 3.24
C ASP A 103 -2.89 -11.85 1.86
N GLY A 104 -2.59 -11.11 0.79
CA GLY A 104 -2.85 -11.54 -0.57
C GLY A 104 -2.09 -12.81 -0.95
N LEU A 105 -0.81 -12.90 -0.61
CA LEU A 105 -0.01 -14.10 -0.88
C LEU A 105 -0.42 -15.28 0.00
N LEU A 106 -0.74 -15.02 1.28
CA LEU A 106 -1.26 -16.06 2.17
C LEU A 106 -2.58 -16.65 1.63
N LYS A 107 -3.52 -15.79 1.22
CA LYS A 107 -4.78 -16.23 0.59
C LYS A 107 -4.53 -17.00 -0.71
N ARG A 108 -3.60 -16.55 -1.55
CA ARG A 108 -3.22 -17.22 -2.80
C ARG A 108 -2.73 -18.66 -2.57
N GLY A 109 -1.96 -18.88 -1.50
CA GLY A 109 -1.47 -20.20 -1.08
C GLY A 109 -2.46 -21.01 -0.23
N GLY A 110 -3.73 -20.61 -0.18
CA GLY A 110 -4.76 -21.31 0.62
C GLY A 110 -4.48 -21.30 2.13
N GLY A 111 -3.69 -20.34 2.62
CA GLY A 111 -3.29 -20.26 4.03
C GLY A 111 -2.07 -21.09 4.42
N ASN A 112 -1.50 -21.89 3.50
CA ASN A 112 -0.41 -22.80 3.82
C ASN A 112 0.97 -22.27 3.40
N ASP A 113 1.01 -21.40 2.38
CA ASP A 113 2.27 -20.81 1.92
C ASP A 113 2.61 -19.55 2.72
N ARG A 114 3.82 -19.52 3.27
CA ARG A 114 4.32 -18.32 3.97
C ARG A 114 4.56 -17.20 2.96
N PRO A 115 4.04 -15.99 3.20
CA PRO A 115 4.27 -14.86 2.31
C PRO A 115 5.74 -14.41 2.39
N PHE A 116 6.28 -13.95 1.26
CA PHE A 116 7.47 -13.11 1.22
C PHE A 116 7.09 -11.81 0.52
N VAL A 117 7.16 -10.72 1.29
CA VAL A 117 6.92 -9.36 0.78
C VAL A 117 8.01 -8.46 1.35
N LEU A 118 8.83 -7.88 0.49
CA LEU A 118 9.79 -6.85 0.88
C LEU A 118 9.08 -5.49 0.95
N SER A 119 9.32 -4.67 1.98
CA SER A 119 8.72 -3.33 2.12
C SER A 119 9.76 -2.24 2.40
N ARG A 120 9.56 -1.03 1.85
CA ARG A 120 10.44 0.12 2.13
C ARG A 120 10.03 0.82 3.40
N ALA A 121 8.82 1.35 3.43
CA ALA A 121 8.24 1.96 4.62
C ALA A 121 7.75 0.86 5.58
N PHE A 122 7.83 1.14 6.87
CA PHE A 122 7.45 0.20 7.92
C PHE A 122 7.06 0.92 9.20
N PHE A 123 6.42 0.19 10.10
CA PHE A 123 6.07 0.66 11.45
C PHE A 123 6.27 -0.45 12.48
N ALA A 124 6.05 -0.14 13.76
CA ALA A 124 6.03 -1.14 14.82
C ALA A 124 5.00 -2.23 14.50
N GLY A 125 5.46 -3.45 14.25
CA GLY A 125 4.63 -4.58 13.83
C GLY A 125 4.91 -5.10 12.41
N SER A 126 5.65 -4.36 11.57
CA SER A 126 6.03 -4.82 10.22
C SER A 126 6.81 -6.14 10.22
N GLN A 127 7.53 -6.47 11.31
CA GLN A 127 8.21 -7.74 11.47
C GLN A 127 7.27 -8.97 11.43
N ARG A 128 5.95 -8.77 11.60
CA ARG A 128 4.95 -9.84 11.48
C ARG A 128 4.64 -10.21 10.03
N VAL A 129 4.92 -9.33 9.06
CA VAL A 129 4.40 -9.45 7.68
C VAL A 129 5.51 -9.66 6.64
N GLY A 130 6.75 -9.25 6.90
CA GLY A 130 7.87 -9.53 6.01
C GLY A 130 9.14 -8.72 6.28
N PRO A 131 10.19 -8.91 5.46
CA PRO A 131 11.43 -8.15 5.55
C PRO A 131 11.29 -6.69 5.10
N VAL A 132 12.27 -5.89 5.50
CA VAL A 132 12.49 -4.51 5.05
C VAL A 132 13.94 -4.35 4.57
N TRP A 133 14.22 -3.28 3.83
CA TRP A 133 15.59 -2.87 3.49
C TRP A 133 15.77 -1.36 3.71
N THR A 134 17.02 -0.89 3.67
CA THR A 134 17.38 0.48 4.05
C THR A 134 17.17 1.53 2.95
N GLY A 135 16.41 1.21 1.90
CA GLY A 135 16.20 2.12 0.78
C GLY A 135 17.44 2.28 -0.12
N ASP A 136 17.47 3.38 -0.85
CA ASP A 136 18.50 3.71 -1.84
C ASP A 136 19.81 4.12 -1.13
N ASN A 137 20.83 3.26 -1.20
CA ASN A 137 22.15 3.50 -0.63
C ASN A 137 23.18 3.94 -1.69
N THR A 138 24.46 4.05 -1.33
CA THR A 138 25.56 4.38 -2.26
C THR A 138 26.60 3.27 -2.24
N ALA A 139 27.14 2.93 -3.42
CA ALA A 139 28.20 1.94 -3.61
C ALA A 139 29.59 2.58 -3.45
#